data_AF-A0A2M7PCD1-F1
#
_entry.id   AF-A0A2M7PCD1-F1
#
_cell.length_a   1.000
_cell.length_b   1.000
_cell.length_c   1.000
_cell.angle_alpha   90.00
_cell.angle_beta   90.00
_cell.angle_gamma   90.00
#
_symmetry.space_group_name_H-M   'P 1'
#
loop_
_entity.id
_entity.type
_entity.pdbx_description
1 polymer ?
#
loop_
_entity_poly.entity_id
_entity_poly.type
_entity_poly.pdbx_seq_one_letter_code
_entity_poly.pdbx_strand_id
1 'polypeptide(L)'
;MQGKGKPAKTQDHANTIWLAADSSKPKVMHTLRPFGWVELKPLSAPEAAIMQEQHQAICADIHTEHQRLGAEKRQQDEEFLIQREAAQEKARQEAMRQAEEERAKAGQQERWDGMTQSEKDLACIRKEDMALRLASNDAKDPMPNIWPRVATASTENQKKLAAAIMERWQAEKNWTKKQCSKKQWDKVQKVKAILGLS
;
A
#
# COMPACT_ATOMS: atom_id res chain seq x y z
N MET A 1 3.05 52.70 45.56
CA MET A 1 4.15 53.16 44.68
C MET A 1 4.64 54.51 45.19
N GLN A 2 5.95 54.72 45.35
CA GLN A 2 6.47 56.05 45.70
C GLN A 2 6.51 56.94 44.45
N GLY A 3 6.20 58.23 44.61
CA GLY A 3 6.21 59.21 43.53
C GLY A 3 7.61 59.45 42.93
N LYS A 4 7.65 60.10 41.75
CA LYS A 4 8.86 60.37 40.98
C LYS A 4 9.95 61.04 41.83
N GLY A 5 11.18 60.52 41.76
CA GLY A 5 12.39 61.13 42.33
C GLY A 5 12.99 60.43 43.54
N LYS A 6 12.42 59.32 44.03
CA LYS A 6 13.01 58.52 45.10
C LYS A 6 13.63 57.22 44.58
N PRO A 7 14.84 56.82 45.03
CA PRO A 7 15.44 55.55 44.65
C PRO A 7 14.57 54.38 45.13
N ALA A 8 14.52 53.31 44.33
CA ALA A 8 13.69 52.15 44.60
C ALA A 8 14.09 51.51 45.95
N LYS A 9 13.15 51.46 46.89
CA LYS A 9 13.35 50.82 48.19
C LYS A 9 13.02 49.34 48.06
N THR A 10 14.02 48.50 47.83
CA THR A 10 13.89 47.03 47.85
C THR A 10 14.03 46.55 49.29
N GLN A 11 12.92 46.14 49.90
CA GLN A 11 12.92 45.37 51.15
C GLN A 11 12.72 43.89 50.77
N ASP A 12 13.40 42.96 51.45
CA ASP A 12 13.34 41.50 51.21
C ASP A 12 11.99 40.84 51.61
N HIS A 13 10.92 41.63 51.71
CA HIS A 13 9.59 41.18 52.08
C HIS A 13 8.55 41.87 51.18
N ALA A 14 8.48 41.45 49.92
CA ALA A 14 7.45 41.92 49.01
C ALA A 14 6.19 41.04 49.15
N ASN A 15 5.24 41.46 49.99
CA ASN A 15 3.90 40.86 50.00
C ASN A 15 3.09 41.46 48.85
N THR A 16 3.16 40.85 47.67
CA THR A 16 2.30 41.23 46.54
C THR A 16 0.87 40.79 46.83
N ILE A 17 -0.01 41.73 47.19
CA ILE A 17 -1.43 41.47 47.42
C ILE A 17 -2.19 41.93 46.17
N TRP A 18 -2.94 41.01 45.57
CA TRP A 18 -3.86 41.30 44.48
C TRP A 18 -5.17 41.83 45.08
N LEU A 19 -5.59 43.02 44.68
CA LEU A 19 -6.82 43.65 45.17
C LEU A 19 -7.82 43.77 44.01
N ALA A 20 -9.04 43.29 44.22
CA ALA A 20 -10.20 43.46 43.34
C ALA A 20 -10.92 44.77 43.67
N ALA A 21 -11.44 45.44 42.64
CA ALA A 21 -12.33 46.58 42.78
C ALA A 21 -13.68 46.24 42.12
N ASP A 22 -14.79 46.53 42.81
CA ASP A 22 -16.14 46.33 42.26
C ASP A 22 -16.47 47.33 41.14
N SER A 23 -15.65 48.39 40.97
CA SER A 23 -15.82 49.42 39.95
C SER A 23 -14.49 49.84 39.33
N SER A 24 -14.56 50.35 38.10
CA SER A 24 -13.37 50.83 37.37
C SER A 24 -12.82 52.12 37.98
N LYS A 25 -11.52 52.13 38.29
CA LYS A 25 -10.77 53.27 38.87
C LYS A 25 -11.40 53.83 40.16
N PRO A 26 -11.48 53.04 41.25
CA PRO A 26 -12.06 53.52 42.50
C PRO A 26 -11.24 54.70 43.03
N LYS A 27 -11.93 55.80 43.34
CA LYS A 27 -11.30 57.03 43.87
C LYS A 27 -10.83 56.87 45.31
N VAL A 28 -11.30 55.84 46.02
CA VAL A 28 -10.99 55.63 47.44
C VAL A 28 -10.52 54.21 47.67
N MET A 29 -9.42 54.05 48.42
CA MET A 29 -8.74 52.76 48.63
C MET A 29 -9.53 51.75 49.48
N HIS A 30 -10.54 52.19 50.25
CA HIS A 30 -11.32 51.30 51.12
C HIS A 30 -12.28 50.36 50.36
N THR A 31 -12.50 50.59 49.05
CA THR A 31 -13.35 49.73 48.22
C THR A 31 -12.57 48.61 47.53
N LEU A 32 -11.26 48.50 47.81
CA LEU A 32 -10.41 47.44 47.30
C LEU A 32 -10.43 46.24 48.24
N ARG A 33 -10.88 45.08 47.75
CA ARG A 33 -10.92 43.82 48.52
C ARG A 33 -9.81 42.89 48.06
N PRO A 34 -9.13 42.13 48.93
CA PRO A 34 -8.16 41.14 48.47
C PRO A 34 -8.82 40.11 47.55
N PHE A 35 -8.20 39.86 46.41
CA PHE A 35 -8.67 38.92 45.40
C PHE A 35 -8.67 37.51 46.01
N GLY A 36 -9.78 36.78 45.85
CA GLY A 36 -9.93 35.41 46.37
C GLY A 36 -10.50 35.29 47.80
N TRP A 37 -10.85 36.40 48.46
CA TRP A 37 -11.55 36.34 49.74
C TRP A 37 -13.05 36.22 49.50
N VAL A 38 -13.61 35.05 49.83
CA VAL A 38 -15.03 34.77 49.77
C VAL A 38 -15.62 34.79 51.17
N GLU A 39 -16.77 35.43 51.32
CA GLU A 39 -17.55 35.36 52.55
C GLU A 39 -18.48 34.14 52.44
N LEU A 40 -18.27 33.15 53.31
CA LEU A 40 -19.17 31.99 53.40
C LEU A 40 -20.32 32.34 54.34
N LYS A 41 -21.53 32.40 53.81
CA LYS A 41 -22.75 32.58 54.60
C LYS A 41 -23.43 31.24 54.79
N PRO A 42 -23.92 30.92 56.00
CA PRO A 42 -24.73 29.73 56.19
C PRO A 42 -26.00 29.87 55.36
N LEU A 43 -26.26 28.90 54.50
CA LEU A 43 -27.50 28.83 53.74
C LEU A 43 -28.65 28.50 54.69
N SER A 44 -29.80 29.11 54.46
CA SER A 44 -31.02 28.66 55.11
C SER A 44 -31.38 27.26 54.61
N ALA A 45 -32.10 26.48 55.42
CA ALA A 45 -32.57 25.14 55.03
C ALA A 45 -33.25 25.09 53.64
N PRO A 46 -34.14 26.03 53.24
CA PRO A 46 -34.74 26.00 51.91
C PRO A 46 -33.74 26.29 50.77
N GLU A 47 -32.78 27.21 50.97
CA GLU A 47 -31.77 27.53 49.96
C GLU A 47 -30.79 26.36 49.76
N ALA A 48 -30.43 25.67 50.85
CA ALA A 48 -29.59 24.47 50.80
C ALA A 48 -30.27 23.33 50.03
N ALA A 49 -31.58 23.13 50.23
CA ALA A 49 -32.34 22.12 49.51
C ALA A 49 -32.38 22.38 47.99
N ILE A 50 -32.62 23.63 47.59
CA ILE A 50 -32.61 24.03 46.16
C ILE A 50 -31.23 23.80 45.53
N MET A 51 -30.16 24.21 46.22
CA MET A 51 -28.79 24.02 45.72
C MET A 51 -28.42 22.53 45.63
N GLN A 52 -28.87 21.71 46.58
CA GLN A 52 -28.62 20.28 46.56
C GLN A 52 -29.32 19.59 45.40
N GLU A 53 -30.58 19.95 45.12
CA GLU A 53 -31.33 19.45 43.96
C GLU A 53 -30.65 19.85 42.64
N GLN A 54 -30.25 21.12 42.50
CA GLN A 54 -29.51 21.60 41.33
C GLN A 54 -28.17 20.86 41.15
N HIS A 55 -27.42 20.67 42.23
CA HIS A 55 -26.15 19.96 42.18
C HIS A 55 -26.34 18.48 41.80
N GLN A 56 -27.37 17.82 42.32
CA GLN A 56 -27.71 16.45 41.96
C GLN A 56 -28.08 16.33 40.47
N ALA A 57 -28.86 17.26 39.94
CA ALA A 57 -29.19 17.31 38.52
C ALA A 57 -27.93 17.48 37.66
N ILE A 58 -27.05 18.42 38.00
CA ILE A 58 -25.78 18.65 37.30
C ILE A 58 -24.89 17.40 37.35
N CYS A 59 -24.77 16.76 38.53
CA CYS A 59 -24.00 15.53 38.66
C CYS A 59 -24.58 14.38 37.82
N ALA A 60 -25.90 14.25 37.77
CA ALA A 60 -26.58 13.22 36.97
C ALA A 60 -26.34 13.43 35.46
N ASP A 61 -26.41 14.68 34.99
CA ASP A 61 -26.14 15.03 33.60
C ASP A 61 -24.69 14.75 33.22
N ILE A 62 -23.74 15.19 34.06
CA ILE A 62 -22.31 14.91 33.87
C ILE A 62 -22.04 13.41 33.84
N HIS A 63 -22.66 12.65 34.74
CA HIS A 63 -22.49 11.20 34.80
C HIS A 63 -23.02 10.53 33.52
N THR A 64 -24.19 10.94 33.06
CA THR A 64 -24.81 10.42 31.83
C THR A 64 -23.94 10.71 30.61
N GLU A 65 -23.42 11.92 30.50
CA GLU A 65 -22.57 12.32 29.38
C GLU A 65 -21.23 11.56 29.40
N HIS A 66 -20.63 11.36 30.57
CA HIS A 66 -19.44 10.52 30.70
C HIS A 66 -19.69 9.06 30.31
N GLN A 67 -20.86 8.51 30.66
CA GLN A 67 -21.24 7.16 30.23
C GLN A 67 -21.39 7.08 28.69
N ARG A 68 -22.02 8.08 28.07
CA ARG A 68 -22.20 8.16 26.62
C ARG A 68 -20.86 8.22 25.89
N LEU A 69 -19.98 9.15 26.28
CA LEU A 69 -18.65 9.27 25.71
C LEU A 69 -17.81 8.01 25.92
N GLY A 70 -17.93 7.36 27.08
CA GLY A 70 -17.28 6.09 27.36
C GLY A 70 -17.78 4.95 26.47
N ALA A 71 -19.07 4.91 26.17
CA ALA A 71 -19.66 3.92 25.27
C ALA A 71 -19.24 4.15 23.81
N GLU A 72 -19.28 5.40 23.33
CA GLU A 72 -18.84 5.76 21.98
C GLU A 72 -17.36 5.43 21.77
N LYS A 73 -16.50 5.74 22.74
CA LYS A 73 -15.08 5.40 22.66
C LYS A 73 -14.86 3.89 22.58
N ARG A 74 -15.60 3.09 23.36
CA ARG A 74 -15.51 1.61 23.28
C ARG A 74 -15.93 1.08 21.91
N GLN A 75 -16.98 1.65 21.31
CA GLN A 75 -17.41 1.27 19.96
C GLN A 75 -16.34 1.61 18.91
N GLN A 76 -15.74 2.80 18.99
CA GLN A 76 -14.66 3.19 18.09
C GLN A 76 -13.43 2.30 18.24
N ASP A 77 -13.04 1.96 19.47
CA ASP A 77 -11.91 1.07 19.73
C ASP A 77 -12.18 -0.35 19.19
N GLU A 78 -13.41 -0.87 19.34
CA GLU A 78 -13.84 -2.17 18.80
C GLU A 78 -13.84 -2.17 17.27
N GLU A 79 -14.41 -1.15 16.63
CA GLU A 79 -14.40 -1.00 15.17
C GLU A 79 -12.98 -0.90 14.62
N PHE A 80 -12.10 -0.16 15.30
CA PHE A 80 -10.70 -0.04 14.91
C PHE A 80 -9.97 -1.39 14.97
N LEU A 81 -10.22 -2.19 16.01
CA LEU A 81 -9.66 -3.54 16.13
C LEU A 81 -10.15 -4.45 15.00
N ILE A 82 -11.45 -4.45 14.72
CA ILE A 82 -12.05 -5.22 13.62
C ILE A 82 -11.43 -4.82 12.27
N GLN A 83 -11.30 -3.51 12.01
CA GLN A 83 -10.69 -3.01 10.78
C GLN A 83 -9.22 -3.44 10.66
N ARG A 84 -8.47 -3.40 11.76
CA ARG A 84 -7.06 -3.82 11.78
C ARG A 84 -6.91 -5.31 11.49
N GLU A 85 -7.77 -6.15 12.07
CA GLU A 85 -7.79 -7.59 11.82
C GLU A 85 -8.18 -7.91 10.37
N ALA A 86 -9.22 -7.25 9.85
CA ALA A 86 -9.63 -7.40 8.46
C ALA A 86 -8.55 -6.97 7.47
N ALA A 87 -7.82 -5.89 7.77
CA ALA A 87 -6.70 -5.43 6.95
C ALA A 87 -5.53 -6.43 7.01
N GLN A 88 -5.23 -6.98 8.19
CA GLN A 88 -4.19 -7.98 8.36
C GLN A 88 -4.52 -9.27 7.60
N GLU A 89 -5.77 -9.72 7.64
CA GLU A 89 -6.21 -10.92 6.93
C GLU A 89 -6.17 -10.72 5.42
N LYS A 90 -6.64 -9.57 4.91
CA LYS A 90 -6.49 -9.22 3.48
C LYS A 90 -5.03 -9.20 3.05
N ALA A 91 -4.15 -8.60 3.84
CA ALA A 91 -2.72 -8.58 3.54
C ALA A 91 -2.11 -9.98 3.51
N ARG A 92 -2.54 -10.89 4.40
CA ARG A 92 -2.12 -12.30 4.39
C ARG A 92 -2.63 -13.04 3.14
N GLN A 93 -3.88 -12.84 2.75
CA GLN A 93 -4.45 -13.45 1.56
C GLN A 93 -3.76 -12.94 0.28
N GLU A 94 -3.49 -11.65 0.19
CA GLU A 94 -2.75 -11.07 -0.93
C GLU A 94 -1.31 -11.58 -0.97
N ALA A 95 -0.62 -11.65 0.17
CA ALA A 95 0.71 -12.23 0.25
C ALA A 95 0.73 -13.72 -0.15
N MET A 96 -0.30 -14.49 0.23
CA MET A 96 -0.43 -15.89 -0.17
C MET A 96 -0.65 -16.03 -1.68
N ARG A 97 -1.51 -15.20 -2.26
CA ARG A 97 -1.75 -15.17 -3.71
C ARG A 97 -0.49 -14.77 -4.48
N GLN A 98 0.22 -13.74 -4.02
CA GLN A 98 1.48 -13.33 -4.63
C GLN A 98 2.53 -14.43 -4.54
N ALA A 99 2.67 -15.08 -3.37
CA ALA A 99 3.59 -16.20 -3.20
C ALA A 99 3.24 -17.39 -4.10
N GLU A 100 1.96 -17.69 -4.32
CA GLU A 100 1.52 -18.73 -5.24
C GLU A 100 1.82 -18.36 -6.71
N GLU A 101 1.53 -17.12 -7.11
CA GLU A 101 1.85 -16.63 -8.46
C GLU A 101 3.37 -16.63 -8.71
N GLU A 102 4.17 -16.23 -7.73
CA GLU A 102 5.62 -16.28 -7.79
C GLU A 102 6.13 -17.72 -7.86
N ARG A 103 5.58 -18.65 -7.07
CA ARG A 103 5.91 -20.08 -7.18
C ARG A 103 5.53 -20.65 -8.55
N ALA A 104 4.38 -20.27 -9.09
CA ALA A 104 3.95 -20.69 -10.41
C ALA A 104 4.87 -20.15 -11.51
N LYS A 105 5.28 -18.88 -11.42
CA LYS A 105 6.26 -18.26 -12.33
C LYS A 105 7.63 -18.91 -12.20
N ALA A 106 8.11 -19.13 -10.98
CA ALA A 106 9.38 -19.80 -10.70
C ALA A 106 9.38 -21.24 -11.23
N GLY A 107 8.30 -22.00 -11.05
CA GLY A 107 8.18 -23.34 -11.61
C GLY A 107 8.11 -23.36 -13.14
N GLN A 108 7.48 -22.36 -13.77
CA GLN A 108 7.54 -22.20 -15.23
C GLN A 108 8.95 -21.86 -15.72
N GLN A 109 9.65 -20.98 -15.01
CA GLN A 109 11.04 -20.62 -15.30
C GLN A 109 11.96 -21.83 -15.15
N GLU A 110 11.83 -22.61 -14.07
CA GLU A 110 12.61 -23.82 -13.84
C GLU A 110 12.36 -24.87 -14.93
N ARG A 111 11.09 -25.06 -15.33
CA ARG A 111 10.76 -25.92 -16.48
C ARG A 111 11.41 -25.43 -17.76
N TRP A 112 11.37 -24.12 -18.03
CA TRP A 112 12.03 -23.54 -19.19
C TRP A 112 13.54 -23.74 -19.12
N ASP A 113 14.18 -23.45 -17.99
CA ASP A 113 15.63 -23.56 -17.84
C ASP A 113 16.12 -25.00 -17.95
N GLY A 114 15.33 -25.97 -17.47
CA GLY A 114 15.57 -27.40 -17.63
C GLY A 114 15.34 -27.94 -19.05
N MET A 115 14.63 -27.22 -19.93
CA MET A 115 14.51 -27.62 -21.33
C MET A 115 15.86 -27.50 -22.05
N THR A 116 16.14 -28.47 -22.90
CA THR A 116 17.31 -28.43 -23.79
C THR A 116 17.17 -27.30 -24.81
N GLN A 117 18.30 -26.84 -25.36
CA GLN A 117 18.28 -25.76 -26.36
C GLN A 117 17.42 -26.08 -27.58
N SER A 118 17.38 -27.34 -28.03
CA SER A 118 16.53 -27.76 -29.15
C SER A 118 15.03 -27.71 -28.82
N GLU A 119 14.65 -27.98 -27.57
CA GLU A 119 13.26 -27.88 -27.11
C GLU A 119 12.83 -26.42 -26.97
N LYS A 120 13.69 -25.56 -26.41
CA LYS A 120 13.48 -24.10 -26.38
C LYS A 120 13.29 -23.53 -27.78
N ASP A 121 14.16 -23.91 -28.72
CA ASP A 121 14.08 -23.48 -30.11
C ASP A 121 12.77 -23.97 -30.76
N LEU A 122 12.32 -25.21 -30.49
CA LEU A 122 11.04 -25.73 -30.98
C LEU A 122 9.84 -24.93 -30.44
N ALA A 123 9.83 -24.64 -29.14
CA ALA A 123 8.78 -23.85 -28.49
C ALA A 123 8.73 -22.41 -29.04
N CYS A 124 9.88 -21.80 -29.33
CA CYS A 124 9.97 -20.51 -30.01
C CYS A 124 9.42 -20.55 -31.44
N ILE A 125 9.72 -21.60 -32.22
CA ILE A 125 9.19 -21.75 -33.60
C ILE A 125 7.66 -21.88 -33.57
N ARG A 126 7.11 -22.63 -32.60
CA ARG A 126 5.67 -22.85 -32.43
C ARG A 126 4.93 -21.69 -31.79
N LYS A 127 5.65 -20.69 -31.26
CA LYS A 127 5.09 -19.55 -30.50
C LYS A 127 4.27 -20.01 -29.29
N GLU A 128 4.76 -20.99 -28.57
CA GLU A 128 4.13 -21.44 -27.33
C GLU A 128 4.14 -20.30 -26.30
N ASP A 129 3.09 -20.21 -25.46
CA ASP A 129 2.91 -19.12 -24.49
C ASP A 129 4.11 -18.94 -23.56
N MET A 130 4.77 -20.04 -23.19
CA MET A 130 5.98 -20.03 -22.36
C MET A 130 7.15 -19.35 -23.06
N ALA A 131 7.36 -19.63 -24.36
CA ALA A 131 8.41 -19.01 -25.16
C ALA A 131 8.12 -17.51 -25.41
N LEU A 132 6.86 -17.14 -25.62
CA LEU A 132 6.47 -15.73 -25.76
C LEU A 132 6.69 -14.91 -24.49
N ARG A 133 6.50 -15.52 -23.31
CA ARG A 133 6.71 -14.88 -22.00
C ARG A 133 8.19 -14.79 -21.62
N LEU A 134 8.94 -15.88 -21.77
CA LEU A 134 10.31 -15.99 -21.25
C LEU A 134 11.39 -15.63 -22.28
N ALA A 135 11.10 -15.80 -23.57
CA ALA A 135 12.02 -15.56 -24.67
C ALA A 135 11.37 -14.66 -25.73
N SER A 136 10.74 -13.56 -25.29
CA SER A 136 9.94 -12.67 -26.15
C SER A 136 10.66 -12.22 -27.43
N ASN A 137 11.97 -11.96 -27.36
CA ASN A 137 12.77 -11.56 -28.53
C ASN A 137 12.94 -12.71 -29.54
N ASP A 138 13.25 -13.92 -29.06
CA ASP A 138 13.45 -15.10 -29.89
C ASP A 138 12.13 -15.72 -30.38
N ALA A 139 11.03 -15.56 -29.64
CA ALA A 139 9.71 -16.04 -30.02
C ALA A 139 9.01 -15.12 -31.04
N LYS A 140 9.33 -13.82 -31.04
CA LYS A 140 8.74 -12.84 -31.98
C LYS A 140 9.30 -12.98 -33.40
N ASP A 141 10.62 -13.10 -33.53
CA ASP A 141 11.26 -13.53 -34.79
C ASP A 141 12.27 -14.66 -34.55
N PRO A 142 11.82 -15.93 -34.52
CA PRO A 142 12.67 -17.08 -34.26
C PRO A 142 13.67 -17.40 -35.37
N MET A 143 13.43 -16.94 -36.60
CA MET A 143 14.16 -17.45 -37.78
C MET A 143 15.62 -17.01 -37.84
N PRO A 144 16.02 -15.76 -37.52
CA PRO A 144 17.42 -15.35 -37.51
C PRO A 144 18.27 -16.13 -36.49
N ASN A 145 17.72 -16.41 -35.31
CA ASN A 145 18.46 -16.98 -34.18
C ASN A 145 18.47 -18.51 -34.18
N ILE A 146 17.37 -19.14 -34.61
CA ILE A 146 17.21 -20.60 -34.57
C ILE A 146 17.74 -21.26 -35.84
N TRP A 147 17.64 -20.61 -37.01
CA TRP A 147 18.06 -21.20 -38.28
C TRP A 147 19.53 -21.66 -38.31
N PRO A 148 20.51 -20.89 -37.79
CA PRO A 148 21.89 -21.38 -37.69
C PRO A 148 22.04 -22.62 -36.82
N ARG A 149 21.22 -22.74 -35.76
CA ARG A 149 21.25 -23.86 -34.80
C ARG A 149 20.66 -25.15 -35.35
N VAL A 150 19.75 -25.06 -36.33
CA VAL A 150 19.23 -26.24 -37.03
C VAL A 150 20.37 -27.03 -37.67
N ALA A 151 21.35 -26.37 -38.30
CA ALA A 151 22.46 -27.07 -38.96
C ALA A 151 23.40 -27.80 -37.97
N THR A 152 23.47 -27.34 -36.72
CA THR A 152 24.36 -27.89 -35.68
C THR A 152 23.68 -28.88 -34.74
N ALA A 153 22.35 -29.02 -34.81
CA ALA A 153 21.59 -29.93 -33.96
C ALA A 153 21.79 -31.41 -34.36
N SER A 154 21.45 -32.34 -33.47
CA SER A 154 21.46 -33.78 -33.76
C SER A 154 20.48 -34.12 -34.90
N THR A 155 20.71 -35.21 -35.63
CA THR A 155 19.89 -35.62 -36.78
C THR A 155 18.40 -35.75 -36.44
N GLU A 156 18.08 -36.22 -35.23
CA GLU A 156 16.70 -36.33 -34.75
C GLU A 156 16.08 -34.94 -34.49
N ASN A 157 16.80 -34.06 -33.81
CA ASN A 157 16.33 -32.70 -33.51
C ASN A 157 16.26 -31.83 -34.77
N GLN A 158 17.15 -32.05 -35.74
CA GLN A 158 17.10 -31.44 -37.07
C GLN A 158 15.77 -31.72 -37.75
N LYS A 159 15.31 -32.97 -37.76
CA LYS A 159 14.02 -33.34 -38.34
C LYS A 159 12.84 -32.70 -37.60
N LYS A 160 12.86 -32.69 -36.26
CA LYS A 160 11.81 -32.06 -35.44
C LYS A 160 11.73 -30.54 -35.68
N LEU A 161 12.88 -29.85 -35.67
CA LEU A 161 12.97 -28.41 -35.95
C LEU A 161 12.56 -28.09 -37.39
N ALA A 162 13.04 -28.87 -38.36
CA ALA A 162 12.68 -28.73 -39.77
C ALA A 162 11.17 -28.88 -40.00
N ALA A 163 10.52 -29.84 -39.33
CA ALA A 163 9.08 -30.04 -39.40
C ALA A 163 8.30 -28.83 -38.84
N ALA A 164 8.69 -28.32 -37.66
CA ALA A 164 8.05 -27.14 -37.07
C ALA A 164 8.25 -25.87 -37.92
N ILE A 165 9.43 -25.70 -38.53
CA ILE A 165 9.71 -24.59 -39.46
C ILE A 165 8.82 -24.71 -40.71
N MET A 166 8.66 -25.93 -41.24
CA MET A 166 7.78 -26.18 -42.38
C MET A 166 6.33 -25.80 -42.06
N GLU A 167 5.77 -26.29 -40.96
CA GLU A 167 4.39 -25.98 -40.53
C GLU A 167 4.18 -24.46 -40.44
N ARG A 168 5.12 -23.76 -39.81
CA ARG A 168 5.06 -22.30 -39.69
C ARG A 168 5.13 -21.60 -41.04
N TRP A 169 6.07 -21.96 -41.91
CA TRP A 169 6.18 -21.31 -43.23
C TRP A 169 5.02 -21.65 -44.15
N GLN A 170 4.37 -22.80 -43.98
CA GLN A 170 3.11 -23.10 -44.66
C GLN A 170 1.98 -22.17 -44.18
N ALA A 171 1.85 -21.97 -42.87
CA ALA A 171 0.88 -21.04 -42.29
C ALA A 171 1.11 -19.58 -42.73
N GLU A 172 2.37 -19.15 -42.81
CA GLU A 172 2.78 -17.81 -43.26
C GLU A 172 2.79 -17.65 -44.80
N LYS A 173 2.39 -18.68 -45.56
CA LYS A 173 2.43 -18.73 -47.03
C LYS A 173 3.81 -18.48 -47.64
N ASN A 174 4.89 -18.78 -46.90
CA ASN A 174 6.29 -18.60 -47.31
C ASN A 174 6.98 -19.92 -47.73
N TRP A 175 6.20 -20.98 -47.98
CA TRP A 175 6.71 -22.32 -48.31
C TRP A 175 6.89 -22.58 -49.81
N THR A 176 6.18 -21.86 -50.69
CA THR A 176 6.23 -22.11 -52.14
C THR A 176 7.15 -21.12 -52.86
N LYS A 177 7.82 -21.56 -53.95
CA LYS A 177 8.80 -20.74 -54.70
C LYS A 177 8.23 -19.41 -55.20
N LYS A 178 6.94 -19.36 -55.54
CA LYS A 178 6.28 -18.14 -56.04
C LYS A 178 5.96 -17.15 -54.92
N GLN A 179 5.91 -17.61 -53.67
CA GLN A 179 5.47 -16.80 -52.52
C GLN A 179 6.62 -16.41 -51.58
N CYS A 180 7.83 -16.95 -51.75
CA CYS A 180 8.97 -16.64 -50.92
C CYS A 180 10.13 -16.01 -51.70
N SER A 181 10.98 -15.24 -51.01
CA SER A 181 12.17 -14.64 -51.59
C SER A 181 13.21 -15.71 -51.98
N LYS A 182 14.14 -15.38 -52.89
CA LYS A 182 15.20 -16.32 -53.31
C LYS A 182 16.00 -16.89 -52.12
N LYS A 183 16.39 -16.04 -51.17
CA LYS A 183 17.10 -16.45 -49.95
C LYS A 183 16.25 -17.37 -49.06
N GLN A 184 14.95 -17.11 -48.98
CA GLN A 184 14.03 -17.93 -48.21
C GLN A 184 13.78 -19.29 -48.89
N TRP A 185 13.67 -19.30 -50.22
CA TRP A 185 13.55 -20.53 -51.00
C TRP A 185 14.74 -21.47 -50.80
N ASP A 186 15.97 -20.94 -50.74
CA ASP A 186 17.16 -21.73 -50.43
C ASP A 186 17.06 -22.40 -49.04
N LYS A 187 16.47 -21.70 -48.06
CA LYS A 187 16.21 -22.29 -46.73
C LYS A 187 15.12 -23.36 -46.80
N VAL A 188 14.03 -23.12 -47.53
CA VAL A 188 12.96 -24.12 -47.76
C VAL A 188 13.52 -25.40 -48.38
N GLN A 189 14.42 -25.28 -49.37
CA GLN A 189 15.08 -26.44 -49.99
C GLN A 189 15.93 -27.24 -48.97
N LYS A 190 16.64 -26.55 -48.08
CA LYS A 190 17.39 -27.21 -46.99
C LYS A 190 16.46 -27.94 -46.01
N VAL A 191 15.33 -27.35 -45.64
CA VAL A 191 14.30 -28.01 -44.81
C VAL A 191 13.74 -29.25 -45.49
N LYS A 192 13.43 -29.16 -46.79
CA LYS A 192 12.95 -30.30 -47.59
C LYS A 192 13.95 -31.45 -47.65
N ALA A 193 15.23 -31.13 -47.85
CA ALA A 193 16.31 -32.12 -47.84
C ALA A 193 16.42 -32.84 -46.48
N ILE A 194 16.33 -32.11 -45.37
CA ILE A 194 16.36 -32.68 -44.00
C ILE A 194 15.17 -33.61 -43.75
N LEU A 195 14.00 -33.27 -44.27
CA LEU A 195 12.77 -34.06 -44.11
C LEU A 195 12.65 -35.21 -45.13
N GLY A 196 13.56 -35.32 -46.10
CA GLY A 196 13.48 -36.32 -47.18
C GLY A 196 12.34 -36.06 -48.17
N LEU A 197 11.83 -34.83 -48.22
CA LEU A 197 10.81 -34.38 -49.17
C LEU A 197 11.49 -33.91 -50.46
N SER A 198 12.05 -34.87 -51.22
CA SER A 198 12.57 -34.64 -52.57
C SER A 198 11.42 -34.48 -53.57
#